data_AF-A0A8H7NJ06-F1
#
_entry.id   AF-A0A8H7NJ06-F1
#
_cell.length_a   1.000
_cell.length_b   1.000
_cell.length_c   1.000
_cell.angle_alpha   90.00
_cell.angle_beta   90.00
_cell.angle_gamma   90.00
#
_symmetry.space_group_name_H-M   'P 1'
#
loop_
_entity.id
_entity.type
_entity.pdbx_description
1 polymer ?
#
loop_
_entity_poly.entity_id
_entity_poly.type
_entity_poly.pdbx_seq_one_letter_code
_entity_poly.pdbx_strand_id
1 'polypeptide(L)'
;MVEGILGVFASSAGPLIFPMIDPVLFKETLDLAYQVPGTTSEHVRWGAQACVWAFVALLYLFRSRLKIQPPVDGDMCADTAQSLLIATCKDVTLATLQTSLLLHLYRISSSRLKDVLILGSIACRSVYALGAHNYYKIGPDTPGMATQERYHRQLRILFWVSFIFDKDTSIRTGNPPQLTNDDCDLTMPDNYESVYSVLPDLEVDLRSQPWNKGRLVPHYTSDPQLSCLKYRVYKSLYSPDRSTKSDTQLLHDMRVLDDEIETWRMSLPERFRPALFISENRNQHITGEMKLLGNMRHVHLQLEYHHLMSLIHRASERYPKDASLGSASSESSQSHTAVKTSRDISVGASRSTLFYLKAAVKSLAEESFWALMIYPSSAVMTIFFNILRHPLDPQTKLDLEMLKAATISFTQFHSRSLMRRGNKNELVLHGTAAEMIRLAECAVAKAERENGNHSSDFWP
;
A
#
# COMPACT_ATOMS: atom_id res chain seq x y z
N MET A 1 -18.13 26.87 -6.56
CA MET A 1 -17.12 26.00 -7.23
C MET A 1 -16.97 24.66 -6.50
N VAL A 2 -16.57 24.65 -5.22
CA VAL A 2 -16.35 23.42 -4.45
C VAL A 2 -17.62 22.54 -4.34
N GLU A 3 -18.81 23.13 -4.19
CA GLU A 3 -20.07 22.37 -4.22
C GLU A 3 -20.32 21.63 -5.53
N GLY A 4 -20.01 22.26 -6.67
CA GLY A 4 -20.13 21.61 -7.98
C GLY A 4 -19.15 20.45 -8.11
N ILE A 5 -17.93 20.63 -7.59
CA ILE A 5 -16.91 19.58 -7.51
C ILE A 5 -17.37 18.42 -6.63
N LEU A 6 -17.98 18.71 -5.46
CA LEU A 6 -18.57 17.71 -4.57
C LEU A 6 -19.70 16.94 -5.27
N GLY A 7 -20.54 17.62 -6.05
CA GLY A 7 -21.60 16.99 -6.84
C GLY A 7 -21.08 16.01 -7.90
N VAL A 8 -19.99 16.37 -8.58
CA VAL A 8 -19.29 15.49 -9.53
C VAL A 8 -18.69 14.28 -8.79
N PHE A 9 -17.99 14.52 -7.67
CA PHE A 9 -17.44 13.46 -6.84
C PHE A 9 -18.53 12.48 -6.39
N ALA A 10 -19.62 12.97 -5.78
CA ALA A 10 -20.75 12.18 -5.29
C ALA A 10 -21.54 11.43 -6.39
N SER A 11 -21.33 11.81 -7.66
CA SER A 11 -21.95 11.17 -8.84
C SER A 11 -21.02 10.23 -9.60
N SER A 12 -19.78 10.09 -9.14
CA SER A 12 -18.76 9.18 -9.67
C SER A 12 -18.52 8.01 -8.72
N ALA A 13 -17.60 7.10 -9.08
CA ALA A 13 -17.06 6.10 -8.16
C ALA A 13 -16.16 6.70 -7.05
N GLY A 14 -15.97 8.02 -7.02
CA GLY A 14 -15.12 8.74 -6.07
C GLY A 14 -15.33 8.36 -4.60
N PRO A 15 -16.56 8.42 -4.05
CA PRO A 15 -16.83 8.03 -2.65
C PRO A 15 -16.50 6.57 -2.33
N LEU A 16 -16.46 5.68 -3.33
CA LEU A 16 -16.08 4.29 -3.14
C LEU A 16 -14.57 4.11 -3.09
N ILE A 17 -13.85 4.81 -3.97
CA ILE A 17 -12.40 4.69 -4.10
C ILE A 17 -11.67 5.52 -3.03
N PHE A 18 -12.27 6.66 -2.64
CA PHE A 18 -11.74 7.62 -1.67
C PHE A 18 -12.79 7.90 -0.59
N PRO A 19 -13.06 6.93 0.29
CA PRO A 19 -14.17 6.99 1.23
C PRO A 19 -13.90 7.88 2.44
N MET A 20 -12.98 8.84 2.32
CA MET A 20 -12.64 9.77 3.38
C MET A 20 -13.74 10.82 3.59
N ILE A 21 -14.57 11.06 2.57
CA ILE A 21 -15.63 12.07 2.59
C ILE A 21 -16.99 11.41 2.34
N ASP A 22 -17.91 11.56 3.30
CA ASP A 22 -19.34 11.36 3.06
C ASP A 22 -19.92 12.67 2.48
N PRO A 23 -20.47 12.65 1.25
CA PRO A 23 -20.92 13.89 0.61
C PRO A 23 -22.05 14.65 1.31
N VAL A 24 -22.81 13.99 2.20
CA VAL A 24 -23.89 14.64 2.97
C VAL A 24 -23.32 15.32 4.21
N LEU A 25 -22.49 14.61 5.00
CA LEU A 25 -21.80 15.20 6.15
C LEU A 25 -20.87 16.34 5.72
N PHE A 26 -20.26 16.23 4.54
CA PHE A 26 -19.32 17.23 4.05
C PHE A 26 -19.97 18.57 3.70
N LYS A 27 -21.30 18.63 3.50
CA LYS A 27 -22.00 19.91 3.33
C LYS A 27 -21.85 20.80 4.56
N GLU A 28 -21.99 20.23 5.74
CA GLU A 28 -21.77 20.95 7.00
C GLU A 28 -20.32 21.45 7.11
N THR A 29 -19.35 20.66 6.64
CA THR A 29 -17.95 21.10 6.56
C THR A 29 -17.76 22.27 5.61
N LEU A 30 -18.46 22.29 4.47
CA LEU A 30 -18.44 23.42 3.54
C LEU A 30 -19.07 24.67 4.16
N ASP A 31 -20.23 24.52 4.80
CA ASP A 31 -20.92 25.62 5.47
C ASP A 31 -20.02 26.25 6.53
N LEU A 32 -19.38 25.43 7.38
CA LEU A 32 -18.43 25.90 8.39
C LEU A 32 -17.19 26.58 7.78
N ALA A 33 -16.67 26.06 6.65
CA ALA A 33 -15.46 26.60 6.03
C ALA A 33 -15.65 28.00 5.42
N TYR A 34 -16.87 28.29 4.93
CA TYR A 34 -17.24 29.54 4.26
C TYR A 34 -18.10 30.48 5.13
N GLN A 35 -18.38 30.11 6.38
CA GLN A 35 -19.08 30.98 7.32
C GLN A 35 -18.32 32.31 7.57
N VAL A 36 -19.11 33.36 7.83
CA VAL A 36 -18.61 34.72 8.08
C VAL A 36 -17.71 34.72 9.33
N PRO A 37 -16.53 35.38 9.29
CA PRO A 37 -15.71 35.56 10.48
C PRO A 37 -16.49 36.14 11.67
N GLY A 38 -16.35 35.53 12.85
CA GLY A 38 -16.96 36.02 14.09
C GLY A 38 -18.25 35.30 14.54
N THR A 39 -18.86 34.46 13.71
CA THR A 39 -20.06 33.68 14.10
C THR A 39 -19.72 32.36 14.79
N THR A 40 -18.56 31.78 14.46
CA THR A 40 -18.11 30.47 14.92
C THR A 40 -16.65 30.57 15.36
N SER A 41 -16.24 29.74 16.32
CA SER A 41 -14.84 29.67 16.76
C SER A 41 -13.88 29.53 15.57
N GLU A 42 -12.85 30.36 15.53
CA GLU A 42 -11.89 30.39 14.42
C GLU A 42 -11.23 29.03 14.21
N HIS A 43 -10.99 28.29 15.28
CA HIS A 43 -10.41 26.94 15.22
C HIS A 43 -11.31 25.94 14.47
N VAL A 44 -12.62 25.98 14.69
CA VAL A 44 -13.58 25.11 14.00
C VAL A 44 -13.62 25.44 12.51
N ARG A 45 -13.67 26.74 12.17
CA ARG A 45 -13.65 27.21 10.79
C ARG A 45 -12.35 26.82 10.07
N TRP A 46 -11.20 27.01 10.71
CA TRP A 46 -9.91 26.62 10.11
C TRP A 46 -9.81 25.12 9.91
N GLY A 47 -10.36 24.29 10.81
CA GLY A 47 -10.39 22.84 10.65
C GLY A 47 -11.23 22.42 9.44
N ALA A 48 -12.39 23.05 9.28
CA ALA A 48 -13.24 22.86 8.10
C ALA A 48 -12.54 23.32 6.80
N GLN A 49 -11.89 24.49 6.82
CA GLN A 49 -11.10 24.98 5.68
C GLN A 49 -9.94 24.04 5.32
N ALA A 50 -9.23 23.51 6.32
CA ALA A 50 -8.17 22.53 6.10
C ALA A 50 -8.69 21.30 5.36
N CYS A 51 -9.87 20.81 5.77
CA CYS A 51 -10.52 19.66 5.13
C CYS A 51 -10.93 19.95 3.69
N VAL A 52 -11.50 21.13 3.42
CA VAL A 52 -11.86 21.57 2.07
C VAL A 52 -10.65 21.67 1.16
N TRP A 53 -9.56 22.29 1.63
CA TRP A 53 -8.31 22.38 0.85
C TRP A 53 -7.70 21.00 0.59
N ALA A 54 -7.70 20.10 1.57
CA ALA A 54 -7.21 18.74 1.40
C ALA A 54 -8.07 17.94 0.40
N PHE A 55 -9.38 18.13 0.42
CA PHE A 55 -10.30 17.50 -0.54
C PHE A 55 -10.02 17.99 -1.97
N VAL A 56 -9.85 19.29 -2.16
CA VAL A 56 -9.49 19.86 -3.47
C VAL A 56 -8.12 19.34 -3.94
N ALA A 57 -7.14 19.25 -3.04
CA ALA A 57 -5.83 18.67 -3.35
C ALA A 57 -5.94 17.21 -3.80
N LEU A 58 -6.73 16.39 -3.11
CA LEU A 58 -6.95 15.01 -3.53
C LEU A 58 -7.58 14.94 -4.93
N LEU A 59 -8.60 15.74 -5.19
CA LEU A 59 -9.29 15.74 -6.47
C LEU A 59 -8.41 16.19 -7.63
N TYR A 60 -7.40 17.02 -7.37
CA TYR A 60 -6.38 17.35 -8.36
C TYR A 60 -5.68 16.10 -8.91
N LEU A 61 -5.41 15.09 -8.07
CA LEU A 61 -4.82 13.81 -8.52
C LEU A 61 -5.67 13.13 -9.59
N PHE A 62 -7.00 13.23 -9.45
CA PHE A 62 -7.97 12.50 -10.26
C PHE A 62 -8.69 13.40 -11.28
N ARG A 63 -8.22 14.64 -11.46
CA ARG A 63 -8.90 15.68 -12.28
C ARG A 63 -9.21 15.25 -13.70
N SER A 64 -8.33 14.46 -14.31
CA SER A 64 -8.47 13.93 -15.68
C SER A 64 -9.62 12.91 -15.77
N ARG A 65 -9.74 12.04 -14.77
CA ARG A 65 -10.79 11.00 -14.69
C ARG A 65 -12.13 11.60 -14.30
N LEU A 66 -12.10 12.56 -13.37
CA LEU A 66 -13.30 13.23 -12.86
C LEU A 66 -13.72 14.45 -13.70
N LYS A 67 -12.96 14.79 -14.76
CA LYS A 67 -13.21 15.93 -15.66
C LYS A 67 -13.44 17.26 -14.91
N ILE A 68 -12.64 17.52 -13.87
CA ILE A 68 -12.78 18.71 -13.01
C ILE A 68 -12.13 19.93 -13.68
N GLN A 69 -12.86 21.05 -13.74
CA GLN A 69 -12.38 22.35 -14.24
C GLN A 69 -12.80 23.50 -13.28
N PRO A 70 -12.02 24.59 -13.19
CA PRO A 70 -10.70 24.85 -13.79
C PRO A 70 -9.57 24.06 -13.09
N PRO A 71 -8.35 24.01 -13.66
CA PRO A 71 -7.21 23.39 -12.99
C PRO A 71 -6.83 24.17 -11.72
N VAL A 72 -6.79 23.49 -10.58
CA VAL A 72 -6.30 24.02 -9.30
C VAL A 72 -4.88 23.52 -9.06
N ASP A 73 -4.03 24.29 -8.38
CA ASP A 73 -2.72 23.81 -7.92
C ASP A 73 -2.88 22.90 -6.70
N GLY A 74 -2.68 21.59 -6.90
CA GLY A 74 -2.82 20.59 -5.83
C GLY A 74 -1.78 20.73 -4.72
N ASP A 75 -0.55 21.16 -5.03
CA ASP A 75 0.50 21.28 -4.02
C ASP A 75 0.25 22.50 -3.13
N MET A 76 -0.18 23.62 -3.72
CA MET A 76 -0.63 24.78 -2.96
C MET A 76 -1.82 24.45 -2.05
N CYS A 77 -2.80 23.69 -2.56
CA CYS A 77 -3.94 23.25 -1.75
C CYS A 77 -3.48 22.35 -0.58
N ALA A 78 -2.59 21.40 -0.84
CA ALA A 78 -2.10 20.48 0.18
C ALA A 78 -1.25 21.20 1.25
N ASP A 79 -0.38 22.12 0.85
CA ASP A 79 0.46 22.90 1.76
C ASP A 79 -0.39 23.85 2.62
N THR A 80 -1.42 24.46 2.04
CA THR A 80 -2.40 25.30 2.77
C THR A 80 -3.19 24.47 3.77
N ALA A 81 -3.73 23.32 3.36
CA ALA A 81 -4.46 22.40 4.23
C ALA A 81 -3.61 21.93 5.41
N GLN A 82 -2.35 21.55 5.16
CA GLN A 82 -1.43 21.08 6.20
C GLN A 82 -1.10 22.18 7.21
N SER A 83 -0.92 23.42 6.73
CA SER A 83 -0.66 24.58 7.61
C SER A 83 -1.85 24.86 8.54
N LEU A 84 -3.07 24.83 8.00
CA LEU A 84 -4.30 25.00 8.78
C LEU A 84 -4.53 23.83 9.75
N LEU A 85 -4.24 22.60 9.34
CA LEU A 85 -4.33 21.41 10.20
C LEU A 85 -3.43 21.54 11.43
N ILE A 86 -2.18 21.99 11.25
CA ILE A 86 -1.24 22.20 12.35
C ILE A 86 -1.73 23.34 13.27
N ALA A 87 -2.29 24.41 12.70
CA ALA A 87 -2.82 25.54 13.46
C ALA A 87 -4.10 25.20 14.27
N THR A 88 -4.78 24.09 13.94
CA THR A 88 -6.07 23.68 14.54
C THR A 88 -5.97 22.53 15.53
N CYS A 89 -4.75 22.13 15.89
CA CYS A 89 -4.43 20.96 16.74
C CYS A 89 -4.92 21.02 18.21
N LYS A 90 -5.84 21.94 18.56
CA LYS A 90 -6.41 22.04 19.91
C LYS A 90 -7.51 21.00 20.16
N ASP A 91 -8.40 20.81 19.18
CA ASP A 91 -9.52 19.87 19.27
C ASP A 91 -9.47 18.87 18.11
N VAL A 92 -9.55 17.57 18.43
CA VAL A 92 -9.65 16.54 17.41
C VAL A 92 -11.11 16.44 16.95
N THR A 93 -11.34 16.66 15.65
CA THR A 93 -12.66 16.57 15.03
C THR A 93 -12.66 15.56 13.89
N LEU A 94 -13.85 15.25 13.36
CA LEU A 94 -13.98 14.47 12.12
C LEU A 94 -13.19 15.12 10.98
N ALA A 95 -13.24 16.45 10.86
CA ALA A 95 -12.48 17.20 9.87
C ALA A 95 -10.97 17.02 10.04
N THR A 96 -10.45 16.95 11.28
CA THR A 96 -9.04 16.65 11.57
C THR A 96 -8.64 15.30 10.97
N LEU A 97 -9.41 14.24 11.27
CA LEU A 97 -9.17 12.90 10.76
C LEU A 97 -9.25 12.85 9.23
N GLN A 98 -10.32 13.40 8.65
CA GLN A 98 -10.50 13.46 7.19
C GLN A 98 -9.36 14.21 6.50
N THR A 99 -8.99 15.40 7.01
CA THR A 99 -7.89 16.21 6.47
C THR A 99 -6.58 15.43 6.49
N SER A 100 -6.25 14.79 7.62
CA SER A 100 -5.01 14.02 7.76
C SER A 100 -4.94 12.85 6.77
N LEU A 101 -6.04 12.13 6.54
CA LEU A 101 -6.10 11.00 5.61
C LEU A 101 -6.09 11.43 4.14
N LEU A 102 -6.81 12.51 3.79
CA LEU A 102 -6.79 13.09 2.45
C LEU A 102 -5.37 13.56 2.08
N LEU A 103 -4.70 14.26 3.00
CA LEU A 103 -3.32 14.69 2.83
C LEU A 103 -2.36 13.51 2.81
N HIS A 104 -2.54 12.48 3.65
CA HIS A 104 -1.70 11.28 3.65
C HIS A 104 -1.67 10.63 2.26
N LEU A 105 -2.84 10.41 1.67
CA LEU A 105 -2.97 9.87 0.31
C LEU A 105 -2.35 10.81 -0.74
N TYR A 106 -2.56 12.12 -0.61
CA TYR A 106 -1.95 13.12 -1.50
C TYR A 106 -0.41 13.12 -1.42
N ARG A 107 0.16 12.99 -0.22
CA ARG A 107 1.60 13.03 0.03
C ARG A 107 2.30 11.73 -0.35
N ILE A 108 1.62 10.58 -0.24
CA ILE A 108 2.08 9.31 -0.83
C ILE A 108 2.29 9.50 -2.32
N SER A 109 1.32 10.09 -3.02
CA SER A 109 1.40 10.30 -4.46
C SER A 109 2.41 11.37 -4.90
N SER A 110 2.91 12.21 -3.97
CA SER A 110 4.02 13.15 -4.21
C SER A 110 5.39 12.65 -3.70
N SER A 111 5.47 11.42 -3.18
CA SER A 111 6.69 10.86 -2.57
C SER A 111 7.27 11.69 -1.40
N ARG A 112 6.39 12.36 -0.63
CA ARG A 112 6.80 13.13 0.57
C ARG A 112 6.68 12.28 1.83
N LEU A 113 7.56 11.29 1.99
CA LEU A 113 7.44 10.25 3.03
C LEU A 113 7.41 10.81 4.46
N LYS A 114 8.14 11.89 4.75
CA LYS A 114 8.12 12.52 6.08
C LYS A 114 6.73 13.07 6.44
N ASP A 115 6.07 13.74 5.48
CA ASP A 115 4.70 14.22 5.66
C ASP A 115 3.73 13.06 5.88
N VAL A 116 3.89 11.98 5.12
CA VAL A 116 3.08 10.76 5.26
C VAL A 116 3.16 10.20 6.69
N LEU A 117 4.36 10.13 7.28
CA LEU A 117 4.53 9.64 8.65
C LEU A 117 3.86 10.54 9.71
N ILE A 118 4.01 11.86 9.57
CA ILE A 118 3.40 12.83 10.50
C ILE A 118 1.87 12.79 10.39
N LEU A 119 1.35 12.85 9.16
CA LEU A 119 -0.09 12.81 8.89
C LEU A 119 -0.72 11.48 9.34
N GLY A 120 -0.03 10.36 9.13
CA GLY A 120 -0.45 9.05 9.64
C GLY A 120 -0.54 9.04 11.16
N SER A 121 0.39 9.70 11.85
CA SER A 121 0.37 9.81 13.32
C SER A 121 -0.81 10.65 13.81
N ILE A 122 -1.10 11.77 13.13
CA ILE A 122 -2.28 12.60 13.42
C ILE A 122 -3.56 11.77 13.21
N ALA A 123 -3.65 11.02 12.11
CA ALA A 123 -4.81 10.18 11.81
C ALA A 123 -5.03 9.09 12.87
N CYS A 124 -3.99 8.34 13.24
CA CYS A 124 -4.09 7.27 14.24
C CYS A 124 -4.47 7.82 15.63
N ARG A 125 -3.88 8.94 16.04
CA ARG A 125 -4.29 9.62 17.29
C ARG A 125 -5.73 10.12 17.22
N SER A 126 -6.16 10.62 16.06
CA SER A 126 -7.53 11.07 15.86
C SER A 126 -8.55 9.93 15.94
N VAL A 127 -8.20 8.74 15.45
CA VAL A 127 -9.01 7.51 15.59
C VAL A 127 -9.28 7.18 17.05
N TYR A 128 -8.27 7.26 17.93
CA TYR A 128 -8.45 7.03 19.35
C TYR A 128 -9.28 8.12 20.01
N ALA A 129 -8.96 9.40 19.76
CA ALA A 129 -9.66 10.53 20.36
C ALA A 129 -11.15 10.62 19.98
N LEU A 130 -11.50 10.19 18.76
CA LEU A 130 -12.89 10.14 18.29
C LEU A 130 -13.60 8.82 18.63
N GLY A 131 -12.93 7.88 19.28
CA GLY A 131 -13.51 6.57 19.61
C GLY A 131 -13.78 5.65 18.39
N ALA A 132 -13.20 5.96 17.22
CA ALA A 132 -13.46 5.25 15.96
C ALA A 132 -12.91 3.82 15.93
N HIS A 133 -11.98 3.49 16.83
CA HIS A 133 -11.45 2.15 17.03
C HIS A 133 -12.48 1.17 17.62
N ASN A 134 -13.58 1.66 18.21
CA ASN A 134 -14.67 0.84 18.70
C ASN A 134 -15.71 0.58 17.59
N TYR A 135 -16.28 -0.62 17.57
CA TYR A 135 -17.39 -0.92 16.67
C TYR A 135 -18.73 -0.55 17.32
N TYR A 136 -19.50 0.26 16.59
CA TYR A 136 -20.89 0.53 16.88
C TYR A 136 -21.71 -0.08 15.76
N LYS A 137 -22.59 -1.03 16.11
CA LYS A 137 -23.50 -1.62 15.14
C LYS A 137 -24.53 -0.58 14.72
N ILE A 138 -24.54 -0.25 13.44
CA ILE A 138 -25.47 0.72 12.86
C ILE A 138 -26.52 -0.06 12.04
N GLY A 139 -27.76 0.44 12.04
CA GLY A 139 -28.81 -0.12 11.19
C GLY A 139 -28.47 -0.03 9.69
N PRO A 140 -29.25 -0.70 8.82
CA PRO A 140 -29.07 -0.61 7.38
C PRO A 140 -29.23 0.83 6.87
N ASP A 141 -28.58 1.15 5.75
CA ASP A 141 -28.68 2.47 5.12
C ASP A 141 -30.09 2.73 4.61
N THR A 142 -30.87 3.52 5.36
CA THR A 142 -32.22 3.95 4.99
C THR A 142 -32.23 5.41 4.57
N PRO A 143 -32.99 5.80 3.52
CA PRO A 143 -33.24 7.21 3.23
C PRO A 143 -33.79 7.93 4.47
N GLY A 144 -33.10 8.96 4.94
CA GLY A 144 -33.42 9.64 6.20
C GLY A 144 -32.68 9.13 7.44
N MET A 145 -31.65 8.30 7.29
CA MET A 145 -30.71 7.93 8.35
C MET A 145 -30.30 9.16 9.16
N ALA A 146 -30.39 9.07 10.49
CA ALA A 146 -30.05 10.18 11.37
C ALA A 146 -28.59 10.62 11.15
N THR A 147 -28.33 11.92 11.18
CA THR A 147 -26.97 12.50 11.00
C THR A 147 -25.94 11.82 11.91
N GLN A 148 -26.34 11.44 13.12
CA GLN A 148 -25.51 10.73 14.08
C GLN A 148 -25.12 9.31 13.62
N GLU A 149 -26.04 8.53 13.06
CA GLU A 149 -25.72 7.20 12.53
C GLU A 149 -24.76 7.28 11.34
N ARG A 150 -24.99 8.24 10.44
CA ARG A 150 -24.09 8.53 9.32
C ARG A 150 -22.71 8.94 9.80
N TYR A 151 -22.62 9.74 10.85
CA TYR A 151 -21.36 10.13 11.49
C TYR A 151 -20.59 8.91 12.03
N HIS A 152 -21.25 8.02 12.78
CA HIS A 152 -20.61 6.80 13.28
C HIS A 152 -20.17 5.87 12.15
N ARG A 153 -20.97 5.76 11.08
CA ARG A 153 -20.59 4.99 9.89
C ARG A 153 -19.34 5.56 9.23
N GLN A 154 -19.28 6.89 9.10
CA GLN A 154 -18.11 7.56 8.55
C GLN A 154 -16.88 7.33 9.44
N LEU A 155 -17.00 7.41 10.77
CA LEU A 155 -15.90 7.09 11.67
C LEU A 155 -15.40 5.65 11.48
N ARG A 156 -16.30 4.67 11.32
CA ARG A 156 -15.91 3.28 11.09
C ARG A 156 -15.17 3.07 9.77
N ILE A 157 -15.60 3.77 8.73
CA ILE A 157 -14.90 3.78 7.43
C ILE A 157 -13.49 4.38 7.58
N LEU A 158 -13.39 5.54 8.23
CA LEU A 158 -12.12 6.21 8.45
C LEU A 158 -11.17 5.41 9.34
N PHE A 159 -11.70 4.68 10.33
CA PHE A 159 -10.91 3.72 11.11
C PHE A 159 -10.23 2.69 10.22
N TRP A 160 -10.97 2.02 9.33
CA TRP A 160 -10.38 1.02 8.44
C TRP A 160 -9.38 1.62 7.46
N VAL A 161 -9.64 2.83 6.93
CA VAL A 161 -8.67 3.56 6.11
C VAL A 161 -7.38 3.83 6.91
N SER A 162 -7.49 4.39 8.12
CA SER A 162 -6.35 4.66 9.00
C SER A 162 -5.59 3.39 9.35
N PHE A 163 -6.31 2.31 9.67
CA PHE A 163 -5.73 1.02 10.04
C PHE A 163 -4.90 0.45 8.89
N ILE A 164 -5.44 0.45 7.66
CA ILE A 164 -4.75 -0.01 6.45
C ILE A 164 -3.52 0.86 6.17
N PHE A 165 -3.69 2.18 6.17
CA PHE A 165 -2.60 3.12 5.91
C PHE A 165 -1.47 3.01 6.93
N ASP A 166 -1.78 2.78 8.20
CA ASP A 166 -0.80 2.53 9.26
C ASP A 166 0.04 1.28 8.95
N LYS A 167 -0.60 0.15 8.58
CA LYS A 167 0.15 -1.09 8.26
C LYS A 167 0.97 -0.98 6.99
N ASP A 168 0.42 -0.37 5.95
CA ASP A 168 1.14 -0.15 4.69
C ASP A 168 2.36 0.76 4.88
N THR A 169 2.20 1.83 5.66
CA THR A 169 3.27 2.76 5.97
C THR A 169 4.33 2.10 6.85
N SER A 170 3.91 1.32 7.85
CA SER A 170 4.81 0.60 8.76
C SER A 170 5.68 -0.41 8.03
N ILE A 171 5.08 -1.24 7.16
CA ILE A 171 5.85 -2.18 6.33
C ILE A 171 6.80 -1.44 5.37
N ARG A 172 6.34 -0.34 4.76
CA ARG A 172 7.15 0.45 3.83
C ARG A 172 8.36 1.10 4.50
N THR A 173 8.23 1.53 5.76
CA THR A 173 9.25 2.34 6.45
C THR A 173 10.04 1.59 7.51
N GLY A 174 9.56 0.43 7.95
CA GLY A 174 10.07 -0.29 9.11
C GLY A 174 9.66 0.30 10.46
N ASN A 175 8.86 1.38 10.47
CA ASN A 175 8.35 1.97 11.70
C ASN A 175 7.31 1.04 12.37
N PRO A 176 7.17 1.09 13.71
CA PRO A 176 6.11 0.37 14.40
C PRO A 176 4.71 0.88 13.98
N PRO A 177 3.74 -0.03 13.75
CA PRO A 177 2.34 0.34 13.56
C PRO A 177 1.74 0.90 14.85
N GLN A 178 0.91 1.94 14.70
CA GLN A 178 0.31 2.69 15.81
C GLN A 178 -1.06 2.15 16.24
N LEU A 179 -1.80 1.55 15.31
CA LEU A 179 -3.10 0.94 15.57
C LEU A 179 -2.89 -0.57 15.76
N THR A 180 -2.78 -1.06 16.99
CA THR A 180 -2.55 -2.48 17.25
C THR A 180 -3.83 -3.28 17.01
N ASN A 181 -3.69 -4.59 16.77
CA ASN A 181 -4.87 -5.46 16.71
C ASN A 181 -5.53 -5.61 18.10
N ASP A 182 -4.76 -5.45 19.17
CA ASP A 182 -5.21 -5.71 20.55
C ASP A 182 -6.05 -4.53 21.10
N ASP A 183 -5.81 -3.31 20.61
CA ASP A 183 -6.49 -2.08 21.08
C ASP A 183 -7.65 -1.64 20.18
N CYS A 184 -7.92 -2.37 19.09
CA CYS A 184 -8.91 -2.00 18.09
C CYS A 184 -9.98 -3.08 17.92
N ASP A 185 -11.24 -2.67 17.77
CA ASP A 185 -12.29 -3.58 17.32
C ASP A 185 -12.15 -3.83 15.81
N LEU A 186 -11.79 -5.06 15.44
CA LEU A 186 -11.54 -5.48 14.07
C LEU A 186 -12.76 -6.12 13.38
N THR A 187 -13.98 -5.89 13.88
CA THR A 187 -15.22 -6.36 13.24
C THR A 187 -15.27 -5.91 11.77
N MET A 188 -15.28 -6.86 10.85
CA MET A 188 -15.22 -6.57 9.41
C MET A 188 -16.34 -5.64 8.96
N PRO A 189 -16.11 -4.79 7.94
CA PRO A 189 -17.18 -3.99 7.35
C PRO A 189 -18.31 -4.88 6.81
N ASP A 190 -19.55 -4.51 7.12
CA ASP A 190 -20.72 -5.26 6.67
C ASP A 190 -20.74 -5.41 5.15
N ASN A 191 -21.02 -6.62 4.66
CA ASN A 191 -21.06 -6.96 3.23
C ASN A 191 -19.77 -6.63 2.45
N TYR A 192 -18.60 -6.56 3.09
CA TYR A 192 -17.34 -6.21 2.41
C TYR A 192 -17.06 -7.11 1.20
N GLU A 193 -17.36 -8.41 1.28
CA GLU A 193 -17.18 -9.38 0.20
C GLU A 193 -17.91 -9.01 -1.11
N SER A 194 -18.97 -8.19 -1.03
CA SER A 194 -19.68 -7.70 -2.22
C SER A 194 -18.79 -6.87 -3.15
N VAL A 195 -17.69 -6.28 -2.65
CA VAL A 195 -16.64 -5.62 -3.46
C VAL A 195 -16.10 -6.57 -4.53
N TYR A 196 -15.98 -7.85 -4.14
CA TYR A 196 -15.83 -9.06 -4.93
C TYR A 196 -16.61 -9.03 -6.23
N SER A 197 -17.92 -8.87 -6.08
CA SER A 197 -18.90 -8.96 -7.15
C SER A 197 -18.96 -7.71 -8.02
N VAL A 198 -18.78 -6.52 -7.44
CA VAL A 198 -19.12 -5.24 -8.08
C VAL A 198 -17.97 -4.65 -8.89
N LEU A 199 -16.73 -4.67 -8.37
CA LEU A 199 -15.62 -3.95 -9.00
C LEU A 199 -15.25 -4.38 -10.43
N PRO A 200 -15.35 -5.68 -10.81
CA PRO A 200 -15.02 -6.10 -12.17
C PRO A 200 -15.76 -5.34 -13.27
N ASP A 201 -17.02 -4.98 -13.01
CA ASP A 201 -17.91 -4.37 -14.01
C ASP A 201 -18.13 -2.87 -13.79
N LEU A 202 -17.60 -2.32 -12.69
CA LEU A 202 -17.84 -0.94 -12.28
C LEU A 202 -17.00 0.06 -13.08
N GLU A 203 -17.68 1.08 -13.63
CA GLU A 203 -17.04 2.23 -14.27
C GLU A 203 -16.71 3.33 -13.27
N VAL A 204 -15.74 4.18 -13.62
CA VAL A 204 -15.38 5.34 -12.80
C VAL A 204 -16.47 6.43 -12.85
N ASP A 205 -17.09 6.61 -14.03
CA ASP A 205 -18.21 7.52 -14.23
C ASP A 205 -19.52 6.77 -14.05
N LEU A 206 -20.22 7.04 -12.94
CA LEU A 206 -21.48 6.36 -12.60
C LEU A 206 -22.72 7.14 -13.07
N ARG A 207 -22.54 8.26 -13.79
CA ARG A 207 -23.66 9.12 -14.23
C ARG A 207 -24.58 8.44 -15.25
N SER A 208 -24.08 7.42 -15.95
CA SER A 208 -24.82 6.66 -16.97
C SER A 208 -25.45 5.36 -16.45
N GLN A 209 -25.22 5.00 -15.18
CA GLN A 209 -25.65 3.71 -14.64
C GLN A 209 -26.67 3.89 -13.49
N PRO A 210 -27.86 3.24 -13.56
CA PRO A 210 -28.82 3.25 -12.46
C PRO A 210 -28.34 2.34 -11.32
N TRP A 211 -27.34 2.78 -10.57
CA TRP A 211 -26.81 2.02 -9.42
C TRP A 211 -27.32 2.57 -8.11
N ASN A 212 -27.67 1.66 -7.20
CA ASN A 212 -28.18 2.00 -5.88
C ASN A 212 -27.02 2.43 -4.97
N LYS A 213 -26.71 3.74 -4.99
CA LYS A 213 -25.56 4.35 -4.29
C LYS A 213 -25.49 4.04 -2.79
N GLY A 214 -26.62 3.74 -2.14
CA GLY A 214 -26.69 3.50 -0.68
C GLY A 214 -26.14 2.15 -0.20
N ARG A 215 -25.76 1.23 -1.10
CA ARG A 215 -25.45 -0.17 -0.71
C ARG A 215 -24.02 -0.63 -0.97
N LEU A 216 -23.15 0.25 -1.48
CA LEU A 216 -21.79 -0.14 -1.84
C LEU A 216 -20.83 0.10 -0.67
N VAL A 217 -20.11 -0.95 -0.32
CA VAL A 217 -19.03 -0.88 0.67
C VAL A 217 -17.84 -0.16 0.04
N PRO A 218 -17.18 0.77 0.76
CA PRO A 218 -15.96 1.39 0.29
C PRO A 218 -14.92 0.40 -0.23
N HIS A 219 -14.31 0.72 -1.36
CA HIS A 219 -13.15 0.02 -1.88
C HIS A 219 -11.90 0.56 -1.19
N TYR A 220 -11.52 -0.09 -0.10
CA TYR A 220 -10.24 0.18 0.54
C TYR A 220 -9.06 -0.18 -0.37
N THR A 221 -7.95 0.55 -0.21
CA THR A 221 -6.74 0.35 -1.00
C THR A 221 -6.19 -1.06 -0.85
N SER A 222 -6.23 -1.60 0.37
CA SER A 222 -5.84 -2.97 0.74
C SER A 222 -7.03 -3.76 1.27
N ASP A 223 -6.89 -5.07 1.38
CA ASP A 223 -7.84 -5.93 2.08
C ASP A 223 -7.72 -5.75 3.62
N PRO A 224 -8.82 -5.51 4.35
CA PRO A 224 -8.78 -5.37 5.81
C PRO A 224 -8.25 -6.61 6.53
N GLN A 225 -8.61 -7.83 6.09
CA GLN A 225 -8.12 -9.07 6.71
C GLN A 225 -6.61 -9.20 6.49
N LEU A 226 -6.14 -8.90 5.28
CA LEU A 226 -4.71 -8.88 4.99
C LEU A 226 -3.97 -7.84 5.84
N SER A 227 -4.59 -6.70 6.12
CA SER A 227 -4.00 -5.66 6.98
C SER A 227 -3.84 -6.13 8.42
N CYS A 228 -4.78 -6.93 8.94
CA CYS A 228 -4.60 -7.62 10.22
C CYS A 228 -3.41 -8.59 10.18
N LEU A 229 -3.23 -9.32 9.08
CA LEU A 229 -2.10 -10.24 8.90
C LEU A 229 -0.75 -9.49 8.79
N LYS A 230 -0.71 -8.34 8.11
CA LYS A 230 0.47 -7.46 8.06
C LYS A 230 0.94 -7.05 9.46
N TYR A 231 0.01 -6.70 10.35
CA TYR A 231 0.35 -6.43 11.75
C TYR A 231 0.95 -7.66 12.44
N ARG A 232 0.37 -8.85 12.21
CA ARG A 232 0.89 -10.09 12.79
C ARG A 232 2.28 -10.46 12.29
N VAL A 233 2.54 -10.26 11.00
CA VAL A 233 3.89 -10.40 10.41
C VAL A 233 4.87 -9.46 11.10
N TYR A 234 4.50 -8.18 11.27
CA TYR A 234 5.32 -7.23 12.01
C TYR A 234 5.57 -7.69 13.46
N LYS A 235 4.51 -7.97 14.22
CA LYS A 235 4.57 -8.34 15.64
C LYS A 235 5.41 -9.61 15.86
N SER A 236 5.28 -10.59 14.98
CA SER A 236 5.95 -11.89 15.12
C SER A 236 7.38 -11.87 14.62
N LEU A 237 7.66 -11.19 13.49
CA LEU A 237 8.93 -11.32 12.78
C LEU A 237 9.82 -10.08 12.81
N TYR A 238 9.30 -8.91 13.19
CA TYR A 238 10.01 -7.62 13.06
C TYR A 238 9.93 -6.70 14.28
N SER A 239 9.11 -7.02 15.29
CA SER A 239 9.07 -6.29 16.55
C SER A 239 10.41 -6.39 17.31
N PRO A 240 10.70 -5.49 18.27
CA PRO A 240 11.89 -5.59 19.12
C PRO A 240 11.99 -6.94 19.85
N ASP A 241 10.84 -7.51 20.24
CA ASP A 241 10.73 -8.79 20.94
C ASP A 241 11.26 -9.97 20.09
N ARG A 242 11.37 -9.80 18.76
CA ARG A 242 12.01 -10.76 17.86
C ARG A 242 13.42 -11.15 18.32
N SER A 243 14.18 -10.23 18.92
CA SER A 243 15.54 -10.49 19.39
C SER A 243 15.63 -11.56 20.50
N THR A 244 14.50 -11.85 21.16
CA THR A 244 14.41 -12.85 22.23
C THR A 244 14.02 -14.25 21.73
N LYS A 245 13.67 -14.39 20.45
CA LYS A 245 13.15 -15.65 19.87
C LYS A 245 14.29 -16.57 19.41
N SER A 246 14.14 -17.88 19.67
CA SER A 246 15.01 -18.92 19.11
C SER A 246 14.74 -19.15 17.62
N ASP A 247 15.69 -19.79 16.92
CA ASP A 247 15.53 -20.24 15.52
C ASP A 247 14.28 -21.09 15.33
N THR A 248 14.02 -22.00 16.27
CA THR A 248 12.85 -22.89 16.24
C THR A 248 11.55 -22.12 16.38
N GLN A 249 11.49 -21.13 17.27
CA GLN A 249 10.32 -20.27 17.42
C GLN A 249 10.10 -19.40 16.18
N LEU A 250 11.16 -18.87 15.59
CA LEU A 250 11.07 -18.08 14.36
C LEU A 250 10.52 -18.92 13.19
N LEU A 251 11.05 -20.13 12.99
CA LEU A 251 10.57 -21.04 11.95
C LEU A 251 9.12 -21.49 12.20
N HIS A 252 8.73 -21.68 13.47
CA HIS A 252 7.35 -21.95 13.83
C HIS A 252 6.44 -20.78 13.48
N ASP A 253 6.79 -19.56 13.91
CA ASP A 253 6.03 -18.35 13.61
C ASP A 253 5.87 -18.12 12.10
N MET A 254 6.93 -18.39 11.31
CA MET A 254 6.86 -18.30 9.85
C MET A 254 5.87 -19.29 9.25
N ARG A 255 5.86 -20.55 9.70
CA ARG A 255 4.88 -21.55 9.23
C ARG A 255 3.45 -21.17 9.58
N VAL A 256 3.22 -20.67 10.79
CA VAL A 256 1.90 -20.18 11.22
C VAL A 256 1.45 -19.03 10.30
N LEU A 257 2.35 -18.11 9.96
CA LEU A 257 2.06 -17.01 9.04
C LEU A 257 1.84 -17.48 7.59
N ASP A 258 2.53 -18.53 7.14
CA ASP A 258 2.32 -19.17 5.84
C ASP A 258 0.93 -19.82 5.75
N ASP A 259 0.47 -20.48 6.82
CA ASP A 259 -0.88 -21.07 6.88
C ASP A 259 -1.97 -19.98 6.88
N GLU A 260 -1.73 -18.87 7.56
CA GLU A 260 -2.67 -17.75 7.63
C GLU A 260 -2.79 -16.97 6.33
N ILE A 261 -1.67 -16.70 5.65
CA ILE A 261 -1.70 -16.06 4.33
C ILE A 261 -2.36 -16.96 3.31
N GLU A 262 -2.17 -18.28 3.40
CA GLU A 262 -2.82 -19.25 2.52
C GLU A 262 -4.33 -19.33 2.80
N THR A 263 -4.73 -19.34 4.07
CA THR A 263 -6.14 -19.28 4.48
C THR A 263 -6.82 -18.03 3.93
N TRP A 264 -6.17 -16.88 4.05
CA TRP A 264 -6.65 -15.62 3.46
C TRP A 264 -6.70 -15.71 1.92
N ARG A 265 -5.66 -16.24 1.27
CA ARG A 265 -5.63 -16.39 -0.20
C ARG A 265 -6.79 -17.23 -0.69
N MET A 266 -7.12 -18.31 0.01
CA MET A 266 -8.21 -19.22 -0.34
C MET A 266 -9.60 -18.65 -0.06
N SER A 267 -9.74 -17.70 0.86
CA SER A 267 -11.01 -17.00 1.11
C SER A 267 -11.42 -16.09 -0.06
N LEU A 268 -10.45 -15.67 -0.88
CA LEU A 268 -10.70 -14.80 -2.03
C LEU A 268 -11.41 -15.57 -3.18
N PRO A 269 -12.32 -14.91 -3.91
CA PRO A 269 -12.89 -15.45 -5.15
C PRO A 269 -11.79 -15.76 -6.17
N GLU A 270 -11.97 -16.85 -6.92
CA GLU A 270 -10.95 -17.38 -7.85
C GLU A 270 -10.37 -16.31 -8.80
N ARG A 271 -11.23 -15.47 -9.39
CA ARG A 271 -10.83 -14.37 -10.29
C ARG A 271 -9.93 -13.29 -9.66
N PHE A 272 -9.95 -13.17 -8.33
CA PHE A 272 -9.11 -12.22 -7.59
C PHE A 272 -7.97 -12.90 -6.84
N ARG A 273 -7.95 -14.23 -6.82
CA ARG A 273 -7.05 -15.02 -5.99
C ARG A 273 -5.59 -14.87 -6.46
N PRO A 274 -4.66 -14.52 -5.55
CA PRO A 274 -3.25 -14.55 -5.83
C PRO A 274 -2.76 -15.91 -6.34
N ALA A 275 -1.98 -15.89 -7.40
CA ALA A 275 -1.26 -17.08 -7.86
C ALA A 275 -0.08 -17.34 -6.93
N LEU A 276 0.23 -18.62 -6.67
CA LEU A 276 1.38 -18.99 -5.83
C LEU A 276 2.72 -18.62 -6.48
N PHE A 277 2.78 -18.68 -7.82
CA PHE A 277 3.96 -18.37 -8.61
C PHE A 277 3.55 -17.79 -9.96
N ILE A 278 4.31 -16.78 -10.41
CA ILE A 278 4.06 -16.07 -11.67
C ILE A 278 5.31 -16.12 -12.54
N SER A 279 5.15 -16.56 -13.79
CA SER A 279 6.20 -16.63 -14.80
C SER A 279 5.75 -16.08 -16.15
N GLU A 280 6.71 -15.67 -16.99
CA GLU A 280 6.49 -15.05 -18.30
C GLU A 280 5.63 -15.89 -19.27
N ASN A 281 5.81 -17.22 -19.28
CA ASN A 281 5.14 -18.10 -20.27
C ASN A 281 3.72 -18.53 -19.90
N ARG A 282 3.27 -18.34 -18.65
CA ARG A 282 2.02 -18.96 -18.14
C ARG A 282 0.77 -18.07 -18.25
N ASN A 283 0.90 -16.85 -18.79
CA ASN A 283 0.13 -15.74 -18.26
C ASN A 283 -0.43 -14.75 -19.31
N GLN A 284 -1.00 -15.28 -20.39
CA GLN A 284 -1.70 -14.48 -21.41
C GLN A 284 -3.03 -13.87 -20.93
N HIS A 285 -3.53 -14.21 -19.73
CA HIS A 285 -4.86 -13.82 -19.22
C HIS A 285 -4.85 -12.84 -18.02
N ILE A 286 -3.70 -12.28 -17.62
CA ILE A 286 -3.56 -11.59 -16.32
C ILE A 286 -4.41 -10.29 -16.17
N THR A 287 -4.72 -9.55 -17.24
CA THR A 287 -5.37 -8.22 -17.11
C THR A 287 -6.44 -7.91 -18.16
N GLY A 288 -7.08 -8.93 -18.74
CA GLY A 288 -7.91 -8.75 -19.94
C GLY A 288 -9.42 -8.58 -19.71
N GLU A 289 -9.96 -9.05 -18.59
CA GLU A 289 -11.43 -9.26 -18.47
C GLU A 289 -12.16 -8.21 -17.62
N MET A 290 -11.48 -7.50 -16.72
CA MET A 290 -12.13 -6.57 -15.79
C MET A 290 -11.94 -5.11 -16.21
N LYS A 291 -12.86 -4.23 -15.76
CA LYS A 291 -12.69 -2.79 -15.83
C LYS A 291 -11.62 -2.31 -14.85
N LEU A 292 -11.24 -1.03 -14.98
CA LEU A 292 -10.11 -0.42 -14.24
C LEU A 292 -10.11 -0.72 -12.74
N LEU A 293 -11.25 -0.60 -12.06
CA LEU A 293 -11.31 -0.78 -10.60
C LEU A 293 -11.11 -2.25 -10.20
N GLY A 294 -11.71 -3.19 -10.94
CA GLY A 294 -11.45 -4.62 -10.80
C GLY A 294 -9.99 -4.96 -11.06
N ASN A 295 -9.39 -4.45 -12.15
CA ASN A 295 -7.98 -4.63 -12.45
C ASN A 295 -7.07 -4.08 -11.35
N MET A 296 -7.36 -2.89 -10.83
CA MET A 296 -6.58 -2.30 -9.74
C MET A 296 -6.65 -3.14 -8.45
N ARG A 297 -7.84 -3.66 -8.11
CA ARG A 297 -8.00 -4.57 -6.96
C ARG A 297 -7.24 -5.87 -7.17
N HIS A 298 -7.38 -6.48 -8.33
CA HIS A 298 -6.66 -7.70 -8.69
C HIS A 298 -5.14 -7.50 -8.60
N VAL A 299 -4.61 -6.42 -9.19
CA VAL A 299 -3.19 -6.06 -9.10
C VAL A 299 -2.75 -5.90 -7.65
N HIS A 300 -3.50 -5.17 -6.84
CA HIS A 300 -3.12 -4.92 -5.46
C HIS A 300 -3.00 -6.23 -4.66
N LEU A 301 -3.99 -7.12 -4.76
CA LEU A 301 -3.97 -8.42 -4.08
C LEU A 301 -2.77 -9.28 -4.48
N GLN A 302 -2.45 -9.32 -5.78
CA GLN A 302 -1.29 -10.07 -6.28
C GLN A 302 0.01 -9.52 -5.69
N LEU A 303 0.18 -8.20 -5.69
CA LEU A 303 1.41 -7.57 -5.20
C LEU A 303 1.55 -7.70 -3.69
N GLU A 304 0.47 -7.52 -2.94
CA GLU A 304 0.50 -7.64 -1.49
C GLU A 304 0.79 -9.06 -1.03
N TYR A 305 0.19 -10.06 -1.67
CA TYR A 305 0.45 -11.47 -1.37
C TYR A 305 1.94 -11.80 -1.54
N HIS A 306 2.50 -11.53 -2.72
CA HIS A 306 3.91 -11.83 -2.98
C HIS A 306 4.86 -10.99 -2.13
N HIS A 307 4.48 -9.75 -1.81
CA HIS A 307 5.27 -8.91 -0.92
C HIS A 307 5.28 -9.46 0.50
N LEU A 308 4.14 -9.92 1.01
CA LEU A 308 4.04 -10.48 2.35
C LEU A 308 4.77 -11.83 2.46
N MET A 309 4.66 -12.70 1.45
CA MET A 309 5.48 -13.92 1.34
C MET A 309 6.97 -13.57 1.36
N SER A 310 7.39 -12.57 0.60
CA SER A 310 8.78 -12.10 0.59
C SER A 310 9.21 -11.60 1.98
N LEU A 311 8.37 -10.84 2.69
CA LEU A 311 8.67 -10.35 4.04
C LEU A 311 8.81 -11.51 5.04
N ILE A 312 7.81 -12.39 5.11
CA ILE A 312 7.82 -13.55 6.03
C ILE A 312 9.13 -14.31 5.89
N HIS A 313 9.50 -14.65 4.65
CA HIS A 313 10.68 -15.46 4.40
C HIS A 313 12.01 -14.70 4.44
N ARG A 314 12.02 -13.37 4.30
CA ARG A 314 13.22 -12.55 4.51
C ARG A 314 13.58 -12.39 5.99
N ALA A 315 12.64 -12.65 6.90
CA ALA A 315 12.91 -12.58 8.33
C ALA A 315 14.01 -13.56 8.78
N SER A 316 14.18 -14.69 8.09
CA SER A 316 15.25 -15.67 8.37
C SER A 316 16.65 -15.17 8.02
N GLU A 317 16.77 -14.18 7.14
CA GLU A 317 18.08 -13.66 6.69
C GLU A 317 18.69 -12.64 7.66
N ARG A 318 17.86 -12.00 8.49
CA ARG A 318 18.29 -10.97 9.46
C ARG A 318 18.77 -11.58 10.79
N TYR A 319 19.10 -12.86 10.80
CA TYR A 319 19.66 -13.54 11.96
C TYR A 319 21.17 -13.73 11.74
N PRO A 320 22.03 -13.15 12.58
CA PRO A 320 23.41 -13.57 12.65
C PRO A 320 23.40 -15.00 13.18
N LYS A 321 23.92 -15.96 12.40
CA LYS A 321 24.37 -17.23 12.97
C LYS A 321 25.32 -16.84 14.08
N ASP A 322 24.96 -17.11 15.33
CA ASP A 322 25.80 -16.72 16.44
C ASP A 322 27.19 -17.30 16.19
N ALA A 323 28.14 -16.39 16.04
CA ALA A 323 29.54 -16.67 15.86
C ALA A 323 30.10 -17.01 17.24
N SER A 324 29.62 -18.08 17.87
CA SER A 324 30.30 -18.70 19.00
C SER A 324 29.87 -20.16 19.21
N LEU A 325 30.90 -21.02 19.22
CA LEU A 325 30.94 -22.38 19.78
C LEU A 325 30.23 -23.51 19.01
N GLY A 326 31.00 -24.00 18.03
CA GLY A 326 31.27 -25.43 17.80
C GLY A 326 30.39 -26.44 18.51
N SER A 327 29.32 -26.85 17.85
CA SER A 327 28.96 -28.26 17.79
C SER A 327 28.17 -28.51 16.50
N ALA A 328 28.72 -29.32 15.61
CA ALA A 328 27.99 -29.84 14.46
C ALA A 328 26.97 -30.87 14.96
N SER A 329 25.85 -30.39 15.52
CA SER A 329 24.68 -31.22 15.81
C SER A 329 23.76 -31.28 14.58
N SER A 330 22.95 -32.32 14.48
CA SER A 330 21.94 -32.52 13.41
C SER A 330 20.95 -31.35 13.25
N GLU A 331 20.76 -30.55 14.30
CA GLU A 331 19.90 -29.36 14.30
C GLU A 331 20.47 -28.21 13.44
N SER A 332 21.80 -28.07 13.37
CA SER A 332 22.47 -27.06 12.53
C SER A 332 22.22 -27.28 11.03
N SER A 333 22.10 -28.55 10.60
CA SER A 333 21.86 -28.92 9.21
C SER A 333 20.41 -28.67 8.77
N GLN A 334 19.43 -28.92 9.66
CA GLN A 334 18.03 -28.61 9.38
C GLN A 334 17.78 -27.09 9.35
N SER A 335 18.39 -26.34 10.27
CA SER A 335 18.33 -24.87 10.27
C SER A 335 18.92 -24.27 8.98
N HIS A 336 20.08 -24.74 8.52
CA HIS A 336 20.67 -24.30 7.24
C HIS A 336 19.81 -24.61 6.02
N THR A 337 19.17 -25.77 5.98
CA THR A 337 18.25 -26.14 4.89
C THR A 337 17.00 -25.26 4.91
N ALA A 338 16.40 -25.04 6.09
CA ALA A 338 15.23 -24.17 6.25
C ALA A 338 15.51 -22.71 5.84
N VAL A 339 16.67 -22.17 6.22
CA VAL A 339 17.09 -20.81 5.82
C VAL A 339 17.27 -20.72 4.30
N LYS A 340 17.85 -21.74 3.66
CA LYS A 340 17.98 -21.79 2.19
C LYS A 340 16.60 -21.81 1.52
N THR A 341 15.71 -22.70 1.95
CA THR A 341 14.34 -22.79 1.42
C THR A 341 13.58 -21.48 1.60
N SER A 342 13.66 -20.86 2.78
CA SER A 342 13.02 -19.57 3.04
C SER A 342 13.52 -18.49 2.07
N ARG A 343 14.84 -18.37 1.91
CA ARG A 343 15.41 -17.44 0.93
C ARG A 343 14.88 -17.70 -0.48
N ASP A 344 14.87 -18.95 -0.92
CA ASP A 344 14.42 -19.31 -2.27
C ASP A 344 12.95 -18.93 -2.49
N ILE A 345 12.09 -19.08 -1.47
CA ILE A 345 10.69 -18.60 -1.49
C ILE A 345 10.64 -17.07 -1.61
N SER A 346 11.41 -16.35 -0.79
CA SER A 346 11.40 -14.88 -0.81
C SER A 346 11.86 -14.30 -2.16
N VAL A 347 12.83 -14.95 -2.81
CA VAL A 347 13.33 -14.58 -4.13
C VAL A 347 12.29 -14.97 -5.19
N GLY A 348 11.68 -16.16 -5.11
CA GLY A 348 10.60 -16.59 -6.00
C GLY A 348 9.38 -15.66 -5.99
N ALA A 349 8.98 -15.20 -4.80
CA ALA A 349 7.91 -14.22 -4.63
C ALA A 349 8.30 -12.84 -5.21
N SER A 350 9.57 -12.44 -5.04
CA SER A 350 10.09 -11.19 -5.63
C SER A 350 10.11 -11.25 -7.16
N ARG A 351 10.51 -12.38 -7.76
CA ARG A 351 10.43 -12.61 -9.21
C ARG A 351 8.99 -12.52 -9.70
N SER A 352 8.06 -13.17 -9.00
CA SER A 352 6.63 -13.13 -9.33
C SER A 352 6.07 -11.71 -9.30
N THR A 353 6.49 -10.89 -8.32
CA THR A 353 6.16 -9.46 -8.23
C THR A 353 6.61 -8.70 -9.48
N LEU A 354 7.87 -8.86 -9.91
CA LEU A 354 8.40 -8.15 -11.07
C LEU A 354 7.78 -8.61 -12.38
N PHE A 355 7.61 -9.92 -12.57
CA PHE A 355 6.92 -10.47 -13.76
C PHE A 355 5.50 -9.96 -13.87
N TYR A 356 4.75 -10.00 -12.77
CA TYR A 356 3.39 -9.52 -12.73
C TYR A 356 3.29 -8.04 -13.05
N LEU A 357 4.12 -7.20 -12.41
CA LEU A 357 4.14 -5.77 -12.67
C LEU A 357 4.48 -5.45 -14.12
N LYS A 358 5.47 -6.13 -14.70
CA LYS A 358 5.82 -5.99 -16.13
C LYS A 358 4.61 -6.25 -17.03
N ALA A 359 3.81 -7.29 -16.74
CA ALA A 359 2.60 -7.61 -17.50
C ALA A 359 1.48 -6.60 -17.26
N ALA A 360 1.24 -6.20 -16.01
CA ALA A 360 0.12 -5.35 -15.63
C ALA A 360 0.34 -3.86 -15.91
N VAL A 361 1.58 -3.39 -16.06
CA VAL A 361 1.96 -1.96 -16.06
C VAL A 361 1.09 -1.09 -16.96
N LYS A 362 0.72 -1.59 -18.14
CA LYS A 362 -0.07 -0.84 -19.12
C LYS A 362 -1.51 -0.59 -18.67
N SER A 363 -2.08 -1.51 -17.88
CA SER A 363 -3.45 -1.45 -17.36
C SER A 363 -3.61 -0.62 -16.08
N LEU A 364 -2.50 -0.20 -15.46
CA LEU A 364 -2.51 0.52 -14.20
C LEU A 364 -2.97 1.97 -14.35
N ALA A 365 -3.67 2.45 -13.33
CA ALA A 365 -3.97 3.87 -13.20
C ALA A 365 -2.67 4.67 -12.98
N GLU A 366 -2.43 5.70 -13.79
CA GLU A 366 -1.24 6.57 -13.70
C GLU A 366 -1.04 7.19 -12.31
N GLU A 367 -2.15 7.47 -11.62
CA GLU A 367 -2.20 8.07 -10.29
C GLU A 367 -1.71 7.10 -9.19
N SER A 368 -1.69 5.79 -9.48
CA SER A 368 -1.33 4.73 -8.53
C SER A 368 0.17 4.45 -8.45
N PHE A 369 0.99 5.08 -9.31
CA PHE A 369 2.43 4.83 -9.40
C PHE A 369 3.12 4.75 -8.03
N TRP A 370 3.08 5.84 -7.26
CA TRP A 370 3.77 5.93 -5.98
C TRP A 370 3.19 5.02 -4.88
N ALA A 371 1.90 4.68 -4.97
CA ALA A 371 1.30 3.71 -4.07
C ALA A 371 1.89 2.30 -4.32
N LEU A 372 2.10 1.95 -5.58
CA LEU A 372 2.63 0.64 -5.98
C LEU A 372 4.16 0.54 -5.91
N MET A 373 4.89 1.66 -5.90
CA MET A 373 6.37 1.66 -5.98
C MET A 373 7.11 0.87 -4.89
N ILE A 374 6.49 0.60 -3.74
CA ILE A 374 7.12 -0.19 -2.67
C ILE A 374 7.35 -1.64 -3.08
N TYR A 375 6.41 -2.25 -3.79
CA TYR A 375 6.46 -3.66 -4.19
C TYR A 375 7.66 -3.98 -5.10
N PRO A 376 7.85 -3.28 -6.24
CA PRO A 376 9.00 -3.53 -7.09
C PRO A 376 10.31 -3.11 -6.44
N SER A 377 10.33 -2.04 -5.64
CA SER A 377 11.56 -1.63 -4.94
C SER A 377 12.03 -2.71 -3.97
N SER A 378 11.11 -3.30 -3.20
CA SER A 378 11.42 -4.43 -2.30
C SER A 378 11.86 -5.68 -3.06
N ALA A 379 11.22 -5.98 -4.19
CA ALA A 379 11.56 -7.14 -5.02
C ALA A 379 12.94 -6.99 -5.68
N VAL A 380 13.23 -5.82 -6.26
CA VAL A 380 14.55 -5.49 -6.83
C VAL A 380 15.63 -5.63 -5.77
N MET A 381 15.42 -5.09 -4.58
CA MET A 381 16.38 -5.23 -3.47
C MET A 381 16.63 -6.69 -3.10
N THR A 382 15.59 -7.51 -3.02
CA THR A 382 15.70 -8.93 -2.65
C THR A 382 16.49 -9.71 -3.70
N ILE A 383 16.18 -9.51 -4.99
CA ILE A 383 16.88 -10.16 -6.09
C ILE A 383 18.33 -9.67 -6.19
N PHE A 384 18.56 -8.36 -6.05
CA PHE A 384 19.90 -7.78 -6.05
C PHE A 384 20.81 -8.44 -4.98
N PHE A 385 20.36 -8.52 -3.73
CA PHE A 385 21.14 -9.19 -2.68
C PHE A 385 21.32 -10.69 -2.94
N ASN A 386 20.35 -11.36 -3.58
CA ASN A 386 20.51 -12.75 -3.98
C ASN A 386 21.62 -12.92 -5.03
N ILE A 387 21.67 -12.05 -6.04
CA ILE A 387 22.74 -12.03 -7.06
C ILE A 387 24.11 -11.82 -6.40
N LEU A 388 24.24 -10.87 -5.48
CA LEU A 388 25.50 -10.62 -4.79
C LEU A 388 25.99 -11.83 -3.97
N ARG A 389 25.06 -12.63 -3.45
CA ARG A 389 25.38 -13.83 -2.66
C ARG A 389 25.74 -15.03 -3.53
N HIS A 390 25.13 -15.16 -4.70
CA HIS A 390 25.32 -16.31 -5.61
C HIS A 390 25.61 -15.83 -7.05
N PRO A 391 26.73 -15.12 -7.28
CA PRO A 391 27.01 -14.50 -8.57
C PRO A 391 27.21 -15.51 -9.71
N LEU A 392 27.56 -16.76 -9.40
CA LEU A 392 27.79 -17.84 -10.37
C LEU A 392 26.58 -18.76 -10.58
N ASP A 393 25.45 -18.49 -9.92
CA ASP A 393 24.24 -19.30 -10.11
C ASP A 393 23.70 -19.15 -11.55
N PRO A 394 23.30 -20.24 -12.23
CA PRO A 394 22.73 -20.16 -13.58
C PRO A 394 21.55 -19.19 -13.70
N GLN A 395 20.75 -19.04 -12.64
CA GLN A 395 19.58 -18.18 -12.58
C GLN A 395 19.95 -16.68 -12.49
N THR A 396 21.16 -16.34 -12.05
CA THR A 396 21.61 -14.94 -11.86
C THR A 396 21.56 -14.13 -13.15
N LYS A 397 21.86 -14.74 -14.31
CA LYS A 397 21.77 -14.06 -15.61
C LYS A 397 20.33 -13.69 -15.96
N LEU A 398 19.38 -14.58 -15.70
CA LEU A 398 17.95 -14.32 -15.91
C LEU A 398 17.42 -13.26 -14.94
N ASP A 399 17.86 -13.30 -13.69
CA ASP A 399 17.50 -12.31 -12.68
C ASP A 399 17.99 -10.91 -13.05
N LEU A 400 19.21 -10.80 -13.59
CA LEU A 400 19.76 -9.54 -14.05
C LEU A 400 18.95 -8.94 -15.22
N GLU A 401 18.60 -9.75 -16.20
CA GLU A 401 17.74 -9.31 -17.32
C GLU A 401 16.34 -8.93 -16.84
N MET A 402 15.81 -9.62 -15.83
CA MET A 402 14.55 -9.24 -15.18
C MET A 402 14.64 -7.87 -14.50
N LEU A 403 15.73 -7.59 -13.76
CA LEU A 403 15.94 -6.29 -13.12
C LEU A 403 16.00 -5.15 -14.16
N LYS A 404 16.68 -5.36 -15.28
CA LYS A 404 16.73 -4.40 -16.40
C LYS A 404 15.34 -4.16 -17.00
N ALA A 405 14.63 -5.23 -17.35
CA ALA A 405 13.30 -5.14 -17.94
C ALA A 405 12.28 -4.48 -17.00
N ALA A 406 12.34 -4.80 -15.70
CA ALA A 406 11.51 -4.18 -14.68
C ALA A 406 11.79 -2.67 -14.60
N THR A 407 13.07 -2.28 -14.51
CA THR A 407 13.47 -0.86 -14.44
C THR A 407 12.94 -0.06 -15.63
N ILE A 408 13.06 -0.59 -16.85
CA ILE A 408 12.51 0.05 -18.06
C ILE A 408 10.98 0.21 -17.95
N SER A 409 10.28 -0.84 -17.54
CA SER A 409 8.82 -0.82 -17.38
C SER A 409 8.36 0.21 -16.34
N PHE A 410 9.09 0.33 -15.22
CA PHE A 410 8.79 1.34 -14.20
C PHE A 410 9.10 2.75 -14.66
N THR A 411 10.16 2.97 -15.42
CA THR A 411 10.41 4.27 -16.05
C THR A 411 9.25 4.67 -16.95
N GLN A 412 8.77 3.77 -17.80
CA GLN A 412 7.61 4.04 -18.65
C GLN A 412 6.33 4.34 -17.85
N PHE A 413 6.11 3.63 -16.73
CA PHE A 413 4.99 3.92 -15.84
C PHE A 413 5.13 5.29 -15.16
N HIS A 414 6.35 5.61 -14.70
CA HIS A 414 6.67 6.87 -14.06
C HIS A 414 6.44 8.04 -15.02
N SER A 415 6.96 7.97 -16.25
CA SER A 415 6.81 9.05 -17.24
C SER A 415 5.33 9.35 -17.55
N ARG A 416 4.48 8.31 -17.63
CA ARG A 416 3.01 8.50 -17.76
C ARG A 416 2.41 9.22 -16.56
N SER A 417 2.85 8.91 -15.35
CA SER A 417 2.43 9.58 -14.12
C SER A 417 2.94 11.03 -14.02
N LEU A 418 4.20 11.28 -14.42
CA LEU A 418 4.89 12.57 -14.33
C LEU A 418 4.40 13.62 -15.31
N MET A 419 3.98 13.23 -16.53
CA MET A 419 3.40 14.15 -17.52
C MET A 419 2.21 14.96 -16.97
N ARG A 420 1.67 14.59 -15.80
CA ARG A 420 0.59 15.29 -15.12
C ARG A 420 1.01 16.13 -13.91
N ARG A 421 2.23 15.97 -13.37
CA ARG A 421 2.61 16.49 -12.05
C ARG A 421 3.97 17.19 -11.94
N GLY A 422 4.84 17.14 -12.97
CA GLY A 422 6.05 17.98 -13.05
C GLY A 422 7.03 17.85 -11.88
N ASN A 423 7.27 16.64 -11.36
CA ASN A 423 8.00 16.41 -10.10
C ASN A 423 9.50 16.06 -10.33
N LYS A 424 10.41 16.63 -9.53
CA LYS A 424 11.88 16.49 -9.66
C LYS A 424 12.49 15.20 -9.09
N ASN A 425 11.68 14.33 -8.45
CA ASN A 425 12.15 13.10 -7.80
C ASN A 425 12.49 11.94 -8.79
N GLU A 426 12.39 12.20 -10.09
CA GLU A 426 12.73 11.25 -11.16
C GLU A 426 14.18 10.76 -11.08
N LEU A 427 15.13 11.66 -10.84
CA LEU A 427 16.56 11.35 -10.95
C LEU A 427 17.04 10.33 -9.89
N VAL A 428 16.50 10.39 -8.67
CA VAL A 428 16.98 9.57 -7.54
C VAL A 428 16.57 8.10 -7.67
N LEU A 429 15.32 7.85 -8.07
CA LEU A 429 14.80 6.48 -8.20
C LEU A 429 15.48 5.74 -9.37
N HIS A 430 15.61 6.41 -10.52
CA HIS A 430 16.26 5.84 -11.70
C HIS A 430 17.75 5.63 -11.48
N GLY A 431 18.43 6.58 -10.83
CA GLY A 431 19.85 6.43 -10.46
C GLY A 431 20.08 5.24 -9.53
N THR A 432 19.22 5.04 -8.54
CA THR A 432 19.36 3.95 -7.56
C THR A 432 19.21 2.57 -8.22
N ALA A 433 18.17 2.37 -9.05
CA ALA A 433 17.94 1.09 -9.72
C ALA A 433 19.06 0.77 -10.74
N ALA A 434 19.50 1.77 -11.52
CA ALA A 434 20.60 1.62 -12.46
C ALA A 434 21.90 1.24 -11.75
N GLU A 435 22.18 1.86 -10.60
CA GLU A 435 23.38 1.56 -9.81
C GLU A 435 23.35 0.14 -9.22
N MET A 436 22.18 -0.34 -8.76
CA MET A 436 22.03 -1.73 -8.32
C MET A 436 22.32 -2.72 -9.45
N ILE A 437 21.80 -2.47 -10.66
CA ILE A 437 22.08 -3.32 -11.82
C ILE A 437 23.58 -3.33 -12.14
N ARG A 438 24.21 -2.14 -12.17
CA ARG A 438 25.65 -2.00 -12.44
C ARG A 438 26.50 -2.76 -11.41
N LEU A 439 26.17 -2.65 -10.13
CA LEU A 439 26.88 -3.36 -9.05
C LEU A 439 26.68 -4.88 -9.16
N ALA A 440 25.48 -5.34 -9.51
CA ALA A 440 25.21 -6.75 -9.74
C ALA A 440 26.04 -7.30 -10.91
N GLU A 441 26.11 -6.58 -12.03
CA GLU A 441 26.96 -6.93 -13.18
C GLU A 441 28.43 -7.02 -12.80
N CYS A 442 28.93 -6.04 -12.03
CA CYS A 442 30.32 -6.05 -11.55
C CYS A 442 30.61 -7.27 -10.66
N ALA A 443 29.67 -7.65 -9.79
CA ALA A 443 29.83 -8.80 -8.90
C ALA A 443 29.89 -10.11 -9.69
N VAL A 444 29.02 -10.28 -10.70
CA VAL A 444 29.03 -11.46 -11.59
C VAL A 444 30.35 -11.53 -12.37
N ALA A 445 30.74 -10.44 -13.04
CA ALA A 445 31.97 -10.41 -13.84
C ALA A 445 33.23 -10.61 -12.99
N LYS A 446 33.24 -10.14 -11.74
CA LYS A 446 34.33 -10.40 -10.80
C LYS A 446 34.41 -11.89 -10.46
N ALA A 447 33.29 -12.51 -10.07
CA ALA A 447 33.24 -13.92 -9.72
C ALA A 447 33.61 -14.85 -10.90
N GLU A 448 33.16 -14.53 -12.11
CA GLU A 448 33.51 -15.29 -13.33
C GLU A 448 35.02 -15.25 -13.61
N ARG A 449 35.67 -14.09 -13.43
CA ARG A 449 37.13 -13.95 -13.59
C ARG A 449 37.93 -14.73 -12.54
N GLU A 450 37.52 -14.66 -11.29
CA GLU A 450 38.19 -15.39 -10.19
C GLU A 450 38.08 -16.90 -10.39
N ASN A 451 36.92 -17.40 -10.83
CA ASN A 451 36.74 -18.82 -11.14
C ASN A 451 37.54 -19.27 -12.38
N GLY A 452 37.63 -18.42 -13.40
CA GLY A 452 38.46 -18.66 -14.59
C GLY A 452 39.95 -18.78 -14.28
N ASN A 453 40.47 -17.91 -13.41
CA ASN A 453 41.88 -17.94 -12.99
C ASN A 453 42.21 -19.18 -12.12
N HIS A 454 41.28 -19.64 -11.27
CA HIS A 454 41.46 -20.89 -10.52
C HIS A 454 41.41 -22.14 -11.40
N SER A 455 40.74 -22.08 -12.55
CA SER A 455 40.67 -23.19 -13.51
C SER A 455 41.95 -23.30 -14.35
N SER A 456 42.69 -22.20 -14.54
CA SER A 456 43.95 -22.17 -15.29
C SER A 456 45.18 -22.59 -14.48
N ASP A 457 45.12 -22.53 -13.14
CA ASP A 457 46.24 -22.91 -12.26
C ASP A 457 46.33 -24.43 -11.98
N PHE A 458 45.42 -25.23 -12.56
CA PHE A 458 45.32 -26.69 -12.32
C PHE A 458 45.77 -27.58 -13.49
N TRP A 459 46.44 -27.02 -14.50
CA TRP A 459 47.03 -27.82 -15.58
C TRP A 459 48.56 -27.70 -15.57
N PRO A 460 49.31 -28.78 -15.25
CA PRO A 460 50.76 -28.84 -15.46
C PRO A 460 51.13 -28.94 -16.94
#